data_AF-A0A0Q9W2L0-F1
#
_entry.id   AF-A0A0Q9W2L0-F1
#
_cell.length_a   1.000
_cell.length_b   1.000
_cell.length_c   1.000
_cell.angle_alpha   90.00
_cell.angle_beta   90.00
_cell.angle_gamma   90.00
#
_symmetry.space_group_name_H-M   'P 1'
#
loop_
_entity.id
_entity.type
_entity.pdbx_description
1 polymer ?
#
loop_
_entity_poly.entity_id
_entity_poly.type
_entity_poly.pdbx_seq_one_letter_code
_entity_poly.pdbx_strand_id
1 'polypeptide(L)'
;MTASTSLIADLCIYLLTWNVGTHSPRDLPLASLLALNGTTNCPDNQLPDIYVIGMQEVSTKQVLNIFQDDPWILKFASTLSEHEYVKVHSKQLQGILITMFAQHKHIPHMKDIETEETRTGLGGLWGNKGAVSIRLSLYGTGAVFVCSHLAAHDKKLNERIEDYHQIVDNHKYHVSGYRRIFDHDFVFWLGDLNFRLTGDMSAWDVRSAVEHGRYEELLKLDELVLMRETGNAFSLLEEQLPTFAPTFKFIEGSNEYDIKRRPAWCDRILHRVQANSYPAITLSAQQLSYQSNMEYTLSDHKPVSATFSYKIEANNLTYTDEELHEMTHGAASTVSNPFNAELESFQ
;
A
#
# COMPACT_ATOMS: atom_id res chain seq x y z
N MET A 1 35.32 12.04 16.91
CA MET A 1 35.03 10.63 16.63
C MET A 1 33.93 10.63 15.59
N THR A 2 34.17 10.06 14.41
CA THR A 2 33.12 9.87 13.40
C THR A 2 32.08 8.92 13.98
N ALA A 3 30.81 9.32 13.99
CA ALA A 3 29.73 8.42 14.40
C ALA A 3 29.77 7.19 13.48
N SER A 4 29.80 5.99 14.06
CA SER A 4 29.79 4.72 13.32
C SER A 4 28.34 4.29 13.19
N THR A 5 27.84 4.05 11.98
CA THR A 5 26.52 3.45 11.75
C THR A 5 26.67 1.99 11.35
N SER A 6 25.84 1.10 11.88
CA SER A 6 25.75 -0.30 11.45
C SER A 6 24.37 -0.60 10.88
N LEU A 7 24.33 -1.25 9.73
CA LEU A 7 23.11 -1.59 9.03
C LEU A 7 22.50 -2.89 9.58
N ILE A 8 21.23 -2.84 10.00
CA ILE A 8 20.46 -4.02 10.43
C ILE A 8 19.69 -4.59 9.24
N ALA A 9 19.06 -3.71 8.46
CA ALA A 9 18.35 -4.08 7.24
C ALA A 9 18.49 -2.98 6.17
N ASP A 10 18.68 -3.39 4.92
CA ASP A 10 18.57 -2.56 3.71
C ASP A 10 17.88 -3.40 2.65
N LEU A 11 16.58 -3.17 2.48
CA LEU A 11 15.71 -3.93 1.59
C LEU A 11 15.12 -3.01 0.53
N CYS A 12 14.75 -3.59 -0.59
CA CYS A 12 13.86 -2.98 -1.56
C CYS A 12 12.49 -3.65 -1.56
N ILE A 13 11.43 -2.88 -1.35
CA ILE A 13 10.04 -3.38 -1.33
C ILE A 13 9.30 -2.89 -2.57
N TYR A 14 8.65 -3.80 -3.29
CA TYR A 14 7.79 -3.51 -4.42
C TYR A 14 6.32 -3.56 -4.00
N LEU A 15 5.61 -2.47 -4.20
CA LEU A 15 4.17 -2.35 -3.95
C LEU A 15 3.43 -2.26 -5.28
N LEU A 16 2.37 -3.04 -5.43
CA LEU A 16 1.47 -3.02 -6.58
C LEU A 16 0.03 -2.89 -6.10
N THR A 17 -0.73 -1.95 -6.65
CA THR A 17 -2.19 -1.91 -6.52
C THR A 17 -2.86 -2.00 -7.87
N TRP A 18 -3.90 -2.84 -7.98
CA TRP A 18 -4.67 -2.95 -9.22
C TRP A 18 -6.12 -3.36 -8.98
N ASN A 19 -7.07 -2.48 -9.34
CA ASN A 19 -8.45 -2.87 -9.54
C ASN A 19 -8.56 -3.67 -10.85
N VAL A 20 -8.99 -4.93 -10.78
CA VAL A 20 -9.01 -5.85 -11.94
C VAL A 20 -10.38 -6.05 -12.54
N GLY A 21 -11.41 -5.30 -12.14
CA GLY A 21 -12.74 -5.34 -12.77
C GLY A 21 -13.35 -6.74 -12.88
N THR A 22 -13.07 -7.64 -11.92
CA THR A 22 -13.48 -9.06 -11.88
C THR A 22 -12.87 -9.98 -12.95
N HIS A 23 -11.88 -9.49 -13.69
CA HIS A 23 -11.18 -10.28 -14.71
C HIS A 23 -10.24 -11.33 -14.12
N SER A 24 -9.93 -12.33 -14.95
CA SER A 24 -9.05 -13.45 -14.62
C SER A 24 -7.63 -13.24 -15.15
N PRO A 25 -6.58 -13.69 -14.44
CA PRO A 25 -5.19 -13.51 -14.85
C PRO A 25 -4.67 -14.53 -15.88
N ARG A 26 -5.52 -15.47 -16.33
CA ARG A 26 -5.11 -16.70 -17.02
C ARG A 26 -4.03 -16.47 -18.09
N ASP A 27 -4.27 -15.55 -19.01
CA ASP A 27 -3.42 -15.29 -20.18
C ASP A 27 -2.56 -14.03 -20.04
N LEU A 28 -2.45 -13.48 -18.83
CA LEU A 28 -1.75 -12.23 -18.60
C LEU A 28 -0.26 -12.47 -18.26
N PRO A 29 0.70 -11.95 -19.06
CA PRO A 29 2.11 -11.97 -18.69
C PRO A 29 2.41 -10.95 -17.59
N LEU A 30 3.07 -11.38 -16.51
CA LEU A 30 3.34 -10.53 -15.35
C LEU A 30 4.80 -10.06 -15.24
N ALA A 31 5.71 -10.56 -16.08
CA ALA A 31 7.13 -10.27 -15.96
C ALA A 31 7.47 -8.77 -16.02
N SER A 32 6.79 -8.01 -16.89
CA SER A 32 6.96 -6.55 -16.97
C SER A 32 6.29 -5.83 -15.80
N LEU A 33 5.05 -6.22 -15.44
CA LEU A 33 4.34 -5.65 -14.28
C LEU A 33 5.10 -5.80 -12.96
N LEU A 34 5.86 -6.88 -12.82
CA LEU A 34 6.63 -7.19 -11.62
C LEU A 34 8.10 -6.77 -11.76
N ALA A 35 8.46 -6.05 -12.83
CA ALA A 35 9.83 -5.61 -13.12
C ALA A 35 10.89 -6.74 -13.10
N LEU A 36 10.48 -7.98 -13.41
CA LEU A 36 11.34 -9.18 -13.39
C LEU A 36 12.36 -9.21 -14.54
N ASN A 37 12.17 -8.34 -15.53
CA ASN A 37 13.07 -8.14 -16.67
C ASN A 37 14.20 -7.12 -16.40
N GLY A 38 14.46 -6.78 -15.12
CA GLY A 38 15.53 -5.86 -14.73
C GLY A 38 15.18 -4.38 -14.91
N THR A 39 13.89 -4.04 -14.95
CA THR A 39 13.38 -2.65 -15.04
C THR A 39 13.05 -2.03 -13.68
N THR A 40 13.44 -2.72 -12.60
CA THR A 40 13.26 -2.28 -11.23
C THR A 40 14.10 -1.04 -10.90
N ASN A 41 13.60 -0.20 -10.00
CA ASN A 41 14.31 0.97 -9.47
C ASN A 41 14.97 0.70 -8.12
N CYS A 42 15.09 -0.58 -7.73
CA CYS A 42 15.90 -0.97 -6.58
C CYS A 42 17.39 -0.69 -6.82
N PRO A 43 18.20 -0.50 -5.75
CA PRO A 43 19.64 -0.34 -5.87
C PRO A 43 20.29 -1.42 -6.74
N ASP A 44 21.24 -1.02 -7.59
CA ASP A 44 21.94 -1.88 -8.54
C ASP A 44 21.03 -2.66 -9.51
N ASN A 45 19.79 -2.20 -9.72
CA ASN A 45 18.76 -2.85 -10.53
C ASN A 45 18.47 -4.30 -10.09
N GLN A 46 18.69 -4.62 -8.81
CA GLN A 46 18.37 -5.94 -8.27
C GLN A 46 16.85 -6.14 -8.13
N LEU A 47 16.38 -7.39 -8.20
CA LEU A 47 14.98 -7.68 -7.95
C LEU A 47 14.59 -7.26 -6.50
N PRO A 48 13.38 -6.69 -6.31
CA PRO A 48 12.85 -6.36 -4.99
C PRO A 48 12.94 -7.52 -4.00
N ASP A 49 13.38 -7.28 -2.78
CA ASP A 49 13.47 -8.29 -1.73
C ASP A 49 12.09 -8.82 -1.31
N ILE A 50 11.08 -7.94 -1.33
CA ILE A 50 9.69 -8.22 -0.95
C ILE A 50 8.75 -7.62 -2.00
N TYR A 51 7.75 -8.40 -2.41
CA TYR A 51 6.59 -7.92 -3.19
C TYR A 51 5.35 -7.92 -2.32
N VAL A 52 4.61 -6.82 -2.33
CA VAL A 52 3.26 -6.74 -1.74
C VAL A 52 2.29 -6.27 -2.82
N ILE A 53 1.29 -7.10 -3.07
CA ILE A 53 0.34 -6.91 -4.17
C ILE A 53 -1.05 -6.78 -3.58
N GLY A 54 -1.62 -5.59 -3.68
CA GLY A 54 -3.01 -5.25 -3.38
C GLY A 54 -3.86 -5.27 -4.64
N MET A 55 -5.05 -5.85 -4.56
CA MET A 55 -5.98 -5.92 -5.68
C MET A 55 -7.39 -5.61 -5.23
N GLN A 56 -8.18 -5.05 -6.15
CA GLN A 56 -9.59 -4.73 -5.94
C GLN A 56 -10.43 -5.30 -7.07
N GLU A 57 -11.72 -5.51 -6.80
CA GLU A 57 -12.65 -6.20 -7.69
C GLU A 57 -12.14 -7.56 -8.18
N VAL A 58 -11.40 -8.31 -7.36
CA VAL A 58 -11.11 -9.72 -7.63
C VAL A 58 -12.42 -10.52 -7.61
N SER A 59 -12.53 -11.53 -8.48
CA SER A 59 -13.76 -12.32 -8.62
C SER A 59 -14.09 -13.09 -7.34
N THR A 60 -15.28 -12.86 -6.78
CA THR A 60 -15.73 -13.54 -5.55
C THR A 60 -16.27 -14.95 -5.78
N LYS A 61 -16.42 -15.38 -7.04
CA LYS A 61 -16.98 -16.69 -7.40
C LYS A 61 -16.19 -17.87 -6.84
N GLN A 62 -14.92 -17.66 -6.51
CA GLN A 62 -14.00 -18.70 -6.04
C GLN A 62 -13.90 -18.79 -4.51
N VAL A 63 -14.45 -17.81 -3.79
CA VAL A 63 -14.52 -17.80 -2.32
C VAL A 63 -15.35 -18.99 -1.77
N LEU A 64 -16.12 -19.68 -2.63
CA LEU A 64 -16.84 -20.91 -2.30
C LEU A 64 -15.92 -22.14 -2.13
N ASN A 65 -14.67 -22.09 -2.62
CA ASN A 65 -13.69 -23.17 -2.48
C ASN A 65 -12.62 -22.79 -1.44
N ILE A 66 -12.92 -23.03 -0.17
CA ILE A 66 -12.11 -22.65 1.01
C ILE A 66 -10.65 -23.19 0.98
N PHE A 67 -10.36 -24.18 0.13
CA PHE A 67 -9.06 -24.85 0.05
C PHE A 67 -8.19 -24.43 -1.15
N GLN A 68 -8.63 -23.48 -1.97
CA GLN A 68 -7.86 -23.00 -3.12
C GLN A 68 -7.64 -21.50 -3.02
N ASP A 69 -6.37 -21.09 -3.20
CA ASP A 69 -6.01 -19.69 -3.38
C ASP A 69 -6.70 -19.11 -4.63
N ASP A 70 -6.97 -17.81 -4.61
CA ASP A 70 -7.50 -17.09 -5.76
C ASP A 70 -6.55 -17.21 -6.98
N PRO A 71 -7.05 -17.26 -8.23
CA PRO A 71 -6.22 -17.41 -9.42
C PRO A 71 -5.18 -16.30 -9.56
N TRP A 72 -5.45 -15.10 -9.06
CA TRP A 72 -4.45 -14.04 -9.03
C TRP A 72 -3.27 -14.41 -8.15
N ILE A 73 -3.52 -14.90 -6.94
CA ILE A 73 -2.47 -15.39 -6.03
C ILE A 73 -1.67 -16.50 -6.72
N LEU A 74 -2.35 -17.48 -7.32
CA LEU A 74 -1.70 -18.60 -8.01
C LEU A 74 -0.85 -18.13 -9.19
N LYS A 75 -1.33 -17.15 -9.96
CA LYS A 75 -0.58 -16.57 -11.07
C LYS A 75 0.68 -15.86 -10.57
N PHE A 76 0.56 -14.97 -9.58
CA PHE A 76 1.72 -14.29 -8.99
C PHE A 76 2.70 -15.29 -8.39
N ALA A 77 2.22 -16.28 -7.65
CA ALA A 77 3.05 -17.33 -7.05
C ALA A 77 3.82 -18.10 -8.12
N SER A 78 3.16 -18.52 -9.20
CA SER A 78 3.84 -19.23 -10.29
C SER A 78 4.95 -18.38 -10.92
N THR A 79 4.68 -17.11 -11.25
CA THR A 79 5.66 -16.21 -11.86
C THR A 79 6.82 -15.88 -10.92
N LEU A 80 6.54 -15.58 -9.65
CA LEU A 80 7.56 -15.20 -8.69
C LEU A 80 8.39 -16.40 -8.21
N SER A 81 7.84 -17.62 -8.22
CA SER A 81 8.57 -18.84 -7.85
C SER A 81 9.71 -19.17 -8.82
N GLU A 82 9.62 -18.74 -10.09
CA GLU A 82 10.72 -18.85 -11.07
C GLU A 82 11.95 -18.01 -10.68
N HIS A 83 11.78 -17.09 -9.74
CA HIS A 83 12.81 -16.21 -9.19
C HIS A 83 13.05 -16.44 -7.68
N GLU A 84 12.75 -17.64 -7.17
CA GLU A 84 13.03 -18.05 -5.78
C GLU A 84 12.29 -17.25 -4.68
N TYR A 85 11.15 -16.66 -5.03
CA TYR A 85 10.24 -16.06 -4.05
C TYR A 85 9.25 -17.09 -3.51
N VAL A 86 8.91 -16.95 -2.24
CA VAL A 86 7.84 -17.71 -1.60
C VAL A 86 6.71 -16.81 -1.17
N LYS A 87 5.48 -17.34 -1.22
CA LYS A 87 4.32 -16.66 -0.65
C LYS A 87 4.49 -16.62 0.87
N VAL A 88 4.46 -15.43 1.44
CA VAL A 88 4.52 -15.20 2.89
C VAL A 88 3.12 -15.34 3.47
N HIS A 89 2.18 -14.51 3.01
CA HIS A 89 0.80 -14.55 3.47
C HIS A 89 -0.14 -13.83 2.49
N SER A 90 -1.45 -14.07 2.63
CA SER A 90 -2.48 -13.43 1.82
C SER A 90 -3.80 -13.31 2.58
N LYS A 91 -4.56 -12.25 2.30
CA LYS A 91 -5.88 -12.00 2.89
C LYS A 91 -6.83 -11.45 1.84
N GLN A 92 -8.07 -11.96 1.84
CA GLN A 92 -9.12 -11.54 0.92
C GLN A 92 -10.40 -11.19 1.68
N LEU A 93 -10.99 -10.04 1.38
CA LEU A 93 -12.31 -9.59 1.80
C LEU A 93 -13.15 -9.32 0.55
N GLN A 94 -14.05 -10.25 0.22
CA GLN A 94 -14.79 -10.23 -1.05
C GLN A 94 -13.85 -10.00 -2.24
N GLY A 95 -13.97 -8.87 -2.94
CA GLY A 95 -13.13 -8.52 -4.09
C GLY A 95 -11.84 -7.78 -3.75
N ILE A 96 -11.54 -7.54 -2.46
CA ILE A 96 -10.31 -6.90 -2.00
C ILE A 96 -9.33 -7.98 -1.59
N LEU A 97 -8.13 -7.98 -2.15
CA LEU A 97 -7.09 -8.98 -1.92
C LEU A 97 -5.77 -8.28 -1.61
N ILE A 98 -5.00 -8.84 -0.68
CA ILE A 98 -3.59 -8.52 -0.49
C ILE A 98 -2.78 -9.82 -0.40
N THR A 99 -1.62 -9.86 -1.02
CA THR A 99 -0.68 -10.97 -0.93
C THR A 99 0.75 -10.47 -0.86
N MET A 100 1.59 -11.17 -0.09
CA MET A 100 3.00 -10.86 0.09
C MET A 100 3.86 -12.02 -0.37
N PHE A 101 4.94 -11.72 -1.08
CA PHE A 101 5.98 -12.65 -1.48
C PHE A 101 7.34 -12.09 -1.07
N ALA A 102 8.27 -12.97 -0.69
CA ALA A 102 9.61 -12.55 -0.29
C ALA A 102 10.66 -13.55 -0.74
N GLN A 103 11.89 -13.08 -0.95
CA GLN A 103 13.04 -13.97 -1.14
C GLN A 103 13.27 -14.81 0.12
N HIS A 104 13.69 -16.06 -0.06
CA HIS A 104 13.95 -17.00 1.04
C HIS A 104 14.84 -16.45 2.16
N LYS A 105 15.84 -15.62 1.81
CA LYS A 105 16.81 -15.04 2.76
C LYS A 105 16.17 -14.14 3.82
N HIS A 106 14.97 -13.61 3.59
CA HIS A 106 14.27 -12.72 4.54
C HIS A 106 13.31 -13.44 5.48
N ILE A 107 12.87 -14.66 5.13
CA ILE A 107 11.85 -15.39 5.88
C ILE A 107 12.21 -15.57 7.37
N PRO A 108 13.47 -15.88 7.77
CA PRO A 108 13.83 -15.97 9.19
C PRO A 108 13.65 -14.67 9.99
N HIS A 109 13.63 -13.52 9.30
CA HIS A 109 13.51 -12.18 9.89
C HIS A 109 12.07 -11.65 9.88
N MET A 110 11.09 -12.48 9.49
CA MET A 110 9.67 -12.18 9.48
C MET A 110 8.98 -12.90 10.64
N LYS A 111 8.62 -12.17 11.69
CA LYS A 111 7.96 -12.68 12.90
C LYS A 111 6.56 -12.07 13.06
N ASP A 112 5.72 -12.65 13.89
CA ASP A 112 4.39 -12.12 14.26
C ASP A 112 3.52 -11.69 13.08
N ILE A 113 3.49 -12.51 12.03
CA ILE A 113 2.68 -12.23 10.83
C ILE A 113 1.20 -12.37 11.19
N GLU A 114 0.42 -11.33 10.93
CA GLU A 114 -1.02 -11.29 11.16
C GLU A 114 -1.72 -10.60 9.99
N THR A 115 -2.96 -11.00 9.71
CA THR A 115 -3.83 -10.32 8.74
C THR A 115 -5.10 -9.85 9.40
N GLU A 116 -5.61 -8.72 8.95
CA GLU A 116 -6.90 -8.18 9.41
C GLU A 116 -7.73 -7.67 8.23
N GLU A 117 -9.05 -7.59 8.41
CA GLU A 117 -10.00 -6.98 7.50
C GLU A 117 -10.90 -5.95 8.21
N THR A 118 -11.33 -4.92 7.49
CA THR A 118 -12.41 -4.04 7.93
C THR A 118 -13.38 -3.84 6.80
N ARG A 119 -14.67 -3.96 7.09
CA ARG A 119 -15.76 -3.74 6.14
C ARG A 119 -16.29 -2.35 6.33
N THR A 120 -16.55 -1.64 5.23
CA THR A 120 -17.16 -0.31 5.28
C THR A 120 -18.39 -0.18 4.37
N GLY A 121 -18.59 -1.12 3.43
CA GLY A 121 -19.74 -1.13 2.54
C GLY A 121 -21.08 -1.22 3.29
N LEU A 122 -22.08 -0.46 2.84
CA LEU A 122 -23.40 -0.34 3.51
C LEU A 122 -23.29 -0.02 5.01
N GLY A 123 -22.39 0.89 5.40
CA GLY A 123 -22.18 1.25 6.81
C GLY A 123 -21.53 0.11 7.61
N GLY A 124 -20.61 -0.62 6.99
CA GLY A 124 -19.90 -1.76 7.59
C GLY A 124 -20.62 -3.12 7.48
N LEU A 125 -21.83 -3.17 6.93
CA LEU A 125 -22.62 -4.41 6.79
C LEU A 125 -22.16 -5.30 5.63
N TRP A 126 -21.51 -4.73 4.61
CA TRP A 126 -21.12 -5.44 3.39
C TRP A 126 -19.63 -5.23 3.08
N GLY A 127 -18.96 -6.29 2.63
CA GLY A 127 -17.51 -6.31 2.43
C GLY A 127 -17.02 -5.94 1.01
N ASN A 128 -17.84 -5.32 0.17
CA ASN A 128 -17.41 -4.90 -1.17
C ASN A 128 -16.56 -3.62 -1.15
N LYS A 129 -16.46 -2.99 0.02
CA LYS A 129 -15.66 -1.82 0.36
C LYS A 129 -15.05 -2.03 1.74
N GLY A 130 -13.86 -1.47 1.94
CA GLY A 130 -13.10 -1.60 3.17
C GLY A 130 -11.62 -1.84 2.92
N ALA A 131 -10.97 -2.60 3.79
CA ALA A 131 -9.55 -2.89 3.70
C ALA A 131 -9.19 -4.30 4.17
N VAL A 132 -8.08 -4.81 3.66
CA VAL A 132 -7.35 -5.98 4.16
C VAL A 132 -5.92 -5.57 4.41
N SER A 133 -5.24 -6.22 5.36
CA SER A 133 -3.83 -5.94 5.62
C SER A 133 -3.02 -7.19 5.92
N ILE A 134 -1.71 -7.06 5.76
CA ILE A 134 -0.71 -7.96 6.33
C ILE A 134 0.21 -7.11 7.20
N ARG A 135 0.36 -7.48 8.48
CA ARG A 135 1.37 -6.92 9.37
C ARG A 135 2.36 -7.99 9.80
N LEU A 136 3.57 -7.56 10.15
CA LEU A 136 4.64 -8.43 10.65
C LEU A 136 5.69 -7.62 11.41
N SER A 137 6.47 -8.31 12.24
CA SER A 137 7.79 -7.84 12.66
C SER A 137 8.79 -8.17 11.54
N LEU A 138 9.34 -7.16 10.89
CA LEU A 138 10.35 -7.29 9.84
C LEU A 138 11.69 -6.74 10.37
N TYR A 139 12.70 -7.60 10.49
CA TYR A 139 14.01 -7.26 11.06
C TYR A 139 13.89 -6.53 12.42
N GLY A 140 12.98 -7.00 13.27
CA GLY A 140 12.75 -6.48 14.62
C GLY A 140 11.90 -5.22 14.73
N THR A 141 11.38 -4.67 13.64
CA THR A 141 10.48 -3.50 13.66
C THR A 141 9.09 -3.85 13.12
N GLY A 142 8.05 -3.16 13.58
CA GLY A 142 6.69 -3.40 13.13
C GLY A 142 6.42 -2.77 11.76
N ALA A 143 6.02 -3.59 10.77
CA ALA A 143 5.59 -3.13 9.46
C ALA A 143 4.16 -3.59 9.17
N VAL A 144 3.36 -2.72 8.52
CA VAL A 144 2.00 -3.03 8.08
C VAL A 144 1.77 -2.56 6.65
N PHE A 145 1.10 -3.41 5.87
CA PHE A 145 0.71 -3.16 4.49
C PHE A 145 -0.81 -3.26 4.38
N VAL A 146 -1.47 -2.18 4.00
CA VAL A 146 -2.94 -2.07 3.93
C VAL A 146 -3.36 -1.91 2.48
N CYS A 147 -4.26 -2.78 2.01
CA CYS A 147 -4.92 -2.67 0.71
C CYS A 147 -6.39 -2.30 0.93
N SER A 148 -6.83 -1.15 0.42
CA SER A 148 -8.22 -0.70 0.56
C SER A 148 -8.96 -0.51 -0.77
N HIS A 149 -10.28 -0.63 -0.71
CA HIS A 149 -11.21 -0.23 -1.77
C HIS A 149 -12.29 0.65 -1.16
N LEU A 150 -12.20 1.97 -1.38
CA LEU A 150 -13.08 2.96 -0.76
C LEU A 150 -14.30 3.32 -1.64
N ALA A 151 -15.25 4.05 -1.07
CA ALA A 151 -16.51 4.42 -1.72
C ALA A 151 -16.30 5.08 -3.10
N ALA A 152 -16.93 4.49 -4.11
CA ALA A 152 -16.80 4.91 -5.50
C ALA A 152 -17.75 6.08 -5.85
N HIS A 153 -17.48 6.74 -6.98
CA HIS A 153 -18.20 7.87 -7.57
C HIS A 153 -17.83 9.25 -7.01
N ASP A 154 -17.89 10.26 -7.89
CA ASP A 154 -17.47 11.64 -7.61
C ASP A 154 -18.18 12.24 -6.38
N LYS A 155 -19.49 12.03 -6.24
CA LYS A 155 -20.29 12.62 -5.14
C LYS A 155 -20.17 11.88 -3.79
N LYS A 156 -19.13 11.06 -3.61
CA LYS A 156 -18.94 10.18 -2.45
C LYS A 156 -17.69 10.49 -1.64
N LEU A 157 -17.22 11.74 -1.67
CA LEU A 157 -16.04 12.19 -0.92
C LEU A 157 -16.21 11.95 0.58
N ASN A 158 -17.36 12.34 1.15
CA ASN A 158 -17.61 12.17 2.59
C ASN A 158 -17.60 10.68 2.98
N GLU A 159 -18.20 9.81 2.17
CA GLU A 159 -18.17 8.37 2.41
C GLU A 159 -16.76 7.77 2.30
N ARG A 160 -15.89 8.28 1.42
CA ARG A 160 -14.46 7.87 1.37
C ARG A 160 -13.71 8.28 2.63
N ILE A 161 -13.98 9.48 3.13
CA ILE A 161 -13.39 9.96 4.39
C ILE A 161 -13.88 9.10 5.56
N GLU A 162 -15.18 8.79 5.60
CA GLU A 162 -15.77 7.90 6.60
C GLU A 162 -15.19 6.49 6.52
N ASP A 163 -15.06 5.91 5.32
CA ASP A 163 -14.41 4.61 5.11
C ASP A 163 -13.00 4.61 5.70
N TYR A 164 -12.19 5.66 5.43
CA TYR A 164 -10.84 5.80 5.98
C TYR A 164 -10.84 5.80 7.51
N HIS A 165 -11.69 6.61 8.15
CA HIS A 165 -11.77 6.67 9.61
C HIS A 165 -12.24 5.33 10.20
N GLN A 166 -13.25 4.68 9.60
CA GLN A 166 -13.71 3.37 10.04
C GLN A 166 -12.59 2.32 9.96
N ILE A 167 -11.74 2.34 8.92
CA ILE A 167 -10.59 1.45 8.83
C ILE A 167 -9.58 1.79 9.93
N VAL A 168 -9.18 3.04 10.09
CA VAL A 168 -8.21 3.44 11.13
C VAL A 168 -8.68 3.06 12.55
N ASP A 169 -9.97 3.26 12.83
CA ASP A 169 -10.55 3.03 14.14
C ASP A 169 -10.81 1.56 14.45
N ASN A 170 -11.13 0.74 13.46
CA ASN A 170 -11.57 -0.65 13.69
C ASN A 170 -10.57 -1.73 13.28
N HIS A 171 -9.55 -1.39 12.48
CA HIS A 171 -8.54 -2.36 12.04
C HIS A 171 -7.52 -2.59 13.16
N LYS A 172 -7.68 -3.70 13.90
CA LYS A 172 -6.92 -4.01 15.12
C LYS A 172 -6.10 -5.29 14.98
N TYR A 173 -4.96 -5.33 15.65
CA TYR A 173 -4.05 -6.48 15.65
C TYR A 173 -3.79 -6.97 17.07
N HIS A 174 -3.34 -8.22 17.19
CA HIS A 174 -3.13 -8.91 18.46
C HIS A 174 -1.65 -8.94 18.87
N VAL A 175 -0.88 -7.92 18.46
CA VAL A 175 0.55 -7.81 18.78
C VAL A 175 0.81 -6.65 19.72
N SER A 176 1.57 -6.91 20.78
CA SER A 176 1.94 -5.91 21.78
C SER A 176 2.71 -4.76 21.11
N GLY A 177 2.41 -3.51 21.48
CA GLY A 177 3.01 -2.32 20.87
C GLY A 177 2.46 -1.94 19.49
N TYR A 178 1.77 -2.85 18.79
CA TYR A 178 1.39 -2.67 17.39
C TYR A 178 -0.09 -3.00 17.12
N ARG A 179 -0.99 -2.49 17.96
CA ARG A 179 -2.41 -2.88 17.94
C ARG A 179 -3.24 -2.17 16.87
N ARG A 180 -2.76 -1.06 16.32
CA ARG A 180 -3.43 -0.27 15.28
C ARG A 180 -2.49 -0.04 14.11
N ILE A 181 -3.05 0.30 12.95
CA ILE A 181 -2.26 0.59 11.73
C ILE A 181 -1.13 1.58 12.04
N PHE A 182 -1.46 2.72 12.66
CA PHE A 182 -0.50 3.79 12.93
C PHE A 182 0.37 3.60 14.18
N ASP A 183 0.25 2.46 14.87
CA ASP A 183 1.21 2.07 15.91
C ASP A 183 2.47 1.45 15.30
N HIS A 184 2.43 1.00 14.02
CA HIS A 184 3.55 0.38 13.32
C HIS A 184 4.63 1.39 12.92
N ASP A 185 5.89 0.94 12.95
CA ASP A 185 7.05 1.76 12.59
C ASP A 185 7.04 2.11 11.10
N PHE A 186 6.65 1.14 10.26
CA PHE A 186 6.47 1.31 8.83
C PHE A 186 5.02 1.03 8.45
N VAL A 187 4.35 2.00 7.86
CA VAL A 187 3.00 1.87 7.33
C VAL A 187 3.06 2.08 5.82
N PHE A 188 2.57 1.12 5.06
CA PHE A 188 2.33 1.25 3.63
C PHE A 188 0.84 1.08 3.36
N TRP A 189 0.23 2.03 2.67
CA TRP A 189 -1.19 2.00 2.36
C TRP A 189 -1.38 2.15 0.86
N LEU A 190 -1.98 1.15 0.24
CA LEU A 190 -2.21 1.08 -1.18
C LEU A 190 -3.68 0.73 -1.47
N GLY A 191 -4.14 1.00 -2.69
CA GLY A 191 -5.47 0.56 -3.08
C GLY A 191 -6.14 1.41 -4.16
N ASP A 192 -7.35 1.00 -4.51
CA ASP A 192 -8.33 1.86 -5.19
C ASP A 192 -9.02 2.73 -4.13
N LEU A 193 -8.39 3.87 -3.85
CA LEU A 193 -8.88 4.84 -2.88
C LEU A 193 -10.06 5.66 -3.43
N ASN A 194 -10.35 5.54 -4.73
CA ASN A 194 -11.51 6.14 -5.40
C ASN A 194 -11.65 7.67 -5.28
N PHE A 195 -10.64 8.40 -4.78
CA PHE A 195 -10.63 9.86 -4.79
C PHE A 195 -10.63 10.39 -6.24
N ARG A 196 -11.36 11.49 -6.44
CA ARG A 196 -11.65 12.07 -7.75
C ARG A 196 -11.09 13.49 -7.82
N LEU A 197 -11.42 14.20 -8.89
CA LEU A 197 -11.15 15.63 -9.00
C LEU A 197 -12.32 16.44 -8.45
N THR A 198 -12.04 17.44 -7.63
CA THR A 198 -13.02 18.45 -7.21
C THR A 198 -13.36 19.40 -8.37
N GLY A 199 -14.40 20.21 -8.17
CA GLY A 199 -14.86 21.19 -9.15
C GLY A 199 -15.62 20.60 -10.33
N ASP A 200 -15.89 21.45 -11.33
CA ASP A 200 -16.90 21.21 -12.37
C ASP A 200 -16.30 20.90 -13.75
N MET A 201 -14.99 20.63 -13.84
CA MET A 201 -14.35 20.22 -15.10
C MET A 201 -15.08 19.00 -15.67
N SER A 202 -15.41 19.04 -16.96
CA SER A 202 -16.02 17.90 -17.64
C SER A 202 -14.98 16.80 -17.90
N ALA A 203 -15.43 15.59 -18.23
CA ALA A 203 -14.51 14.51 -18.60
C ALA A 203 -13.63 14.87 -19.81
N TRP A 204 -14.16 15.69 -20.74
CA TRP A 204 -13.42 16.20 -21.89
C TRP A 204 -12.33 17.19 -21.48
N ASP A 205 -12.63 18.10 -20.55
CA ASP A 205 -11.66 19.09 -20.07
C ASP A 205 -10.48 18.41 -19.37
N VAL A 206 -10.78 17.43 -18.51
CA VAL A 206 -9.77 16.64 -17.80
C VAL A 206 -8.93 15.84 -18.79
N ARG A 207 -9.55 15.13 -19.74
CA ARG A 207 -8.84 14.39 -20.79
C ARG A 207 -7.92 15.33 -21.60
N SER A 208 -8.42 16.49 -22.01
CA SER A 208 -7.63 17.47 -22.74
C SER A 208 -6.42 17.93 -21.92
N ALA A 209 -6.59 18.22 -20.63
CA ALA A 209 -5.48 18.58 -19.76
C ALA A 209 -4.43 17.44 -19.65
N VAL A 210 -4.89 16.19 -19.54
CA VAL A 210 -4.01 15.00 -19.53
C VAL A 210 -3.22 14.87 -20.84
N GLU A 211 -3.86 15.02 -22.00
CA GLU A 211 -3.21 14.96 -23.32
C GLU A 211 -2.13 16.04 -23.51
N HIS A 212 -2.25 17.16 -22.79
CA HIS A 212 -1.26 18.25 -22.77
C HIS A 212 -0.27 18.16 -21.60
N GLY A 213 -0.26 17.06 -20.84
CA GLY A 213 0.67 16.83 -19.73
C GLY A 213 0.45 17.76 -18.52
N ARG A 214 -0.72 18.38 -18.39
CA ARG A 214 -1.03 19.34 -17.31
C ARG A 214 -1.43 18.64 -16.01
N TYR A 215 -0.63 17.67 -15.56
CA TYR A 215 -0.92 16.87 -14.36
C TYR A 215 -0.86 17.70 -13.08
N GLU A 216 0.11 18.62 -12.96
CA GLU A 216 0.26 19.48 -11.78
C GLU A 216 -0.98 20.36 -11.55
N GLU A 217 -1.60 20.85 -12.62
CA GLU A 217 -2.84 21.64 -12.53
C GLU A 217 -4.02 20.78 -12.05
N LEU A 218 -4.13 19.55 -12.56
CA LEU A 218 -5.19 18.62 -12.17
C LEU A 218 -4.99 18.12 -10.72
N LEU A 219 -3.76 17.90 -10.28
CA LEU A 219 -3.44 17.45 -8.92
C LEU A 219 -3.78 18.50 -7.86
N LYS A 220 -3.81 19.79 -8.20
CA LYS A 220 -4.35 20.85 -7.32
C LYS A 220 -5.85 20.68 -7.05
N LEU A 221 -6.53 19.91 -7.88
CA LEU A 221 -7.95 19.58 -7.75
C LEU A 221 -8.16 18.13 -7.24
N ASP A 222 -7.10 17.36 -7.00
CA ASP A 222 -7.22 15.97 -6.54
C ASP A 222 -7.74 15.93 -5.10
N GLU A 223 -8.86 15.23 -4.89
CA GLU A 223 -9.49 15.16 -3.58
C GLU A 223 -8.58 14.52 -2.52
N LEU A 224 -7.75 13.52 -2.87
CA LEU A 224 -6.85 12.91 -1.89
C LEU A 224 -5.79 13.90 -1.44
N VAL A 225 -5.16 14.63 -2.39
CA VAL A 225 -4.21 15.70 -2.07
C VAL A 225 -4.85 16.72 -1.12
N LEU A 226 -6.04 17.22 -1.47
CA LEU A 226 -6.76 18.20 -0.65
C LEU A 226 -7.12 17.66 0.73
N MET A 227 -7.58 16.40 0.85
CA MET A 227 -7.95 15.81 2.14
C MET A 227 -6.75 15.55 3.05
N ARG A 228 -5.58 15.26 2.46
CA ARG A 228 -4.32 15.14 3.20
C ARG A 228 -3.85 16.49 3.73
N GLU A 229 -3.86 17.52 2.88
CA GLU A 229 -3.46 18.89 3.24
C GLU A 229 -4.38 19.51 4.30
N THR A 230 -5.68 19.26 4.22
CA THR A 230 -6.68 19.78 5.17
C THR A 230 -6.78 18.97 6.46
N GLY A 231 -6.07 17.84 6.57
CA GLY A 231 -6.10 17.00 7.77
C GLY A 231 -7.30 16.05 7.87
N ASN A 232 -8.19 16.03 6.88
CA ASN A 232 -9.45 15.27 6.94
C ASN A 232 -9.26 13.76 6.74
N ALA A 233 -8.34 13.34 5.86
CA ALA A 233 -8.04 11.92 5.65
C ALA A 233 -6.59 11.73 5.18
N PHE A 234 -5.98 10.61 5.55
CA PHE A 234 -4.62 10.23 5.14
C PHE A 234 -3.51 11.24 5.49
N SER A 235 -3.75 12.22 6.36
CA SER A 235 -2.80 13.30 6.70
C SER A 235 -1.54 12.83 7.43
N LEU A 236 -1.58 11.64 8.05
CA LEU A 236 -0.41 11.01 8.68
C LEU A 236 0.51 10.30 7.67
N LEU A 237 0.11 10.20 6.41
CA LEU A 237 0.83 9.47 5.36
C LEU A 237 1.42 10.43 4.32
N GLU A 238 2.59 10.06 3.82
CA GLU A 238 3.32 10.71 2.73
C GLU A 238 3.08 9.98 1.40
N GLU A 239 3.10 10.73 0.31
CA GLU A 239 2.96 10.24 -1.06
C GLU A 239 3.75 11.17 -1.99
N GLN A 240 4.61 10.61 -2.84
CA GLN A 240 5.13 11.35 -3.99
C GLN A 240 3.98 11.61 -4.97
N LEU A 241 3.78 12.86 -5.38
CA LEU A 241 2.71 13.18 -6.32
C LEU A 241 2.85 12.39 -7.63
N PRO A 242 1.76 11.82 -8.18
CA PRO A 242 1.80 11.11 -9.45
C PRO A 242 2.38 11.97 -10.57
N THR A 243 3.39 11.45 -11.27
CA THR A 243 3.94 12.04 -12.50
C THR A 243 3.40 11.37 -13.77
N PHE A 244 2.45 10.46 -13.60
CA PHE A 244 1.76 9.70 -14.64
C PHE A 244 0.29 10.13 -14.77
N ALA A 245 -0.32 9.78 -15.91
CA ALA A 245 -1.71 10.12 -16.21
C ALA A 245 -2.71 9.43 -15.24
N PRO A 246 -3.93 9.96 -15.06
CA PRO A 246 -4.97 9.33 -14.28
C PRO A 246 -5.22 7.85 -14.67
N THR A 247 -5.38 6.99 -13.68
CA THR A 247 -5.41 5.52 -13.85
C THR A 247 -6.80 4.94 -14.08
N PHE A 248 -7.84 5.78 -13.97
CA PHE A 248 -9.25 5.45 -14.18
C PHE A 248 -9.91 6.59 -14.99
N LYS A 249 -10.94 6.39 -15.81
CA LYS A 249 -11.56 5.14 -16.27
C LYS A 249 -11.23 4.91 -17.73
N PHE A 250 -10.71 3.75 -18.08
CA PHE A 250 -10.39 3.38 -19.46
C PHE A 250 -11.50 2.52 -20.09
N ILE A 251 -11.54 2.50 -21.42
CA ILE A 251 -12.23 1.45 -22.17
C ILE A 251 -11.35 0.21 -22.07
N GLU A 252 -11.89 -0.87 -21.50
CA GLU A 252 -11.19 -2.17 -21.38
C GLU A 252 -10.63 -2.62 -22.73
N GLY A 253 -9.42 -3.18 -22.71
CA GLY A 253 -8.68 -3.57 -23.92
C GLY A 253 -7.96 -2.42 -24.62
N SER A 254 -7.99 -1.19 -24.07
CA SER A 254 -7.37 -0.01 -24.69
C SER A 254 -6.68 0.92 -23.68
N ASN A 255 -6.07 1.98 -24.21
CA ASN A 255 -5.57 3.14 -23.46
C ASN A 255 -6.42 4.41 -23.69
N GLU A 256 -7.64 4.25 -24.18
CA GLU A 256 -8.58 5.35 -24.38
C GLU A 256 -9.45 5.54 -23.13
N TYR A 257 -9.60 6.77 -22.65
CA TYR A 257 -10.49 7.07 -21.53
C TYR A 257 -11.97 6.91 -21.91
N ASP A 258 -12.75 6.23 -21.07
CA ASP A 258 -14.21 6.24 -21.14
C ASP A 258 -14.74 7.55 -20.54
N ILE A 259 -15.00 8.51 -21.43
CA ILE A 259 -15.50 9.85 -21.12
C ILE A 259 -16.90 9.89 -20.47
N LYS A 260 -17.55 8.74 -20.21
CA LYS A 260 -18.71 8.66 -19.30
C LYS A 260 -18.32 8.93 -17.84
N ARG A 261 -17.03 8.89 -17.52
CA ARG A 261 -16.45 9.25 -16.23
C ARG A 261 -15.28 10.21 -16.45
N ARG A 262 -15.06 11.09 -15.46
CA ARG A 262 -13.87 11.94 -15.46
C ARG A 262 -12.64 11.09 -15.16
N PRO A 263 -11.54 11.25 -15.90
CA PRO A 263 -10.28 10.63 -15.52
C PRO A 263 -9.87 11.03 -14.08
N ALA A 264 -9.40 10.07 -13.28
CA ALA A 264 -8.97 10.30 -11.90
C ALA A 264 -7.84 9.35 -11.47
N TRP A 265 -7.01 9.80 -10.52
CA TRP A 265 -6.01 8.97 -9.84
C TRP A 265 -6.68 8.23 -8.67
N CYS A 266 -7.46 7.20 -9.01
CA CYS A 266 -8.13 6.36 -8.02
C CYS A 266 -7.14 5.43 -7.29
N ASP A 267 -6.11 4.97 -7.99
CA ASP A 267 -5.18 3.93 -7.54
C ASP A 267 -3.91 4.55 -6.96
N ARG A 268 -3.71 4.43 -5.64
CA ARG A 268 -2.71 5.23 -4.89
C ARG A 268 -1.84 4.38 -3.98
N ILE A 269 -0.63 4.87 -3.69
CA ILE A 269 0.33 4.22 -2.79
C ILE A 269 0.95 5.29 -1.90
N LEU A 270 0.73 5.17 -0.59
CA LEU A 270 1.20 6.09 0.44
C LEU A 270 2.01 5.33 1.49
N HIS A 271 2.82 6.05 2.26
CA HIS A 271 3.63 5.46 3.32
C HIS A 271 3.83 6.39 4.51
N ARG A 272 4.24 5.84 5.65
CA ARG A 272 4.71 6.59 6.82
C ARG A 272 5.81 5.79 7.51
N VAL A 273 6.80 6.50 8.01
CA VAL A 273 7.88 5.93 8.85
C VAL A 273 7.96 6.68 10.17
N GLN A 274 8.01 5.95 11.28
CA GLN A 274 8.28 6.52 12.60
C GLN A 274 9.79 6.68 12.82
N ALA A 275 10.37 7.71 12.20
CA ALA A 275 11.84 7.85 12.08
C ALA A 275 12.63 7.99 13.41
N ASN A 276 11.97 8.20 14.56
CA ASN A 276 12.65 8.54 15.83
C ASN A 276 12.05 7.84 17.07
N SER A 277 11.43 6.66 16.92
CA SER A 277 10.77 5.98 18.05
C SER A 277 11.74 5.31 19.03
N TYR A 278 12.98 5.01 18.61
CA TYR A 278 13.93 4.24 19.41
C TYR A 278 15.29 4.94 19.53
N PRO A 279 15.87 5.06 20.74
CA PRO A 279 17.20 5.61 20.91
C PRO A 279 18.22 4.85 20.06
N ALA A 280 19.08 5.60 19.36
CA ALA A 280 20.14 5.07 18.49
C ALA A 280 19.69 4.24 17.28
N ILE A 281 18.39 4.06 17.00
CA ILE A 281 17.93 3.44 15.75
C ILE A 281 17.34 4.51 14.84
N THR A 282 17.78 4.51 13.59
CA THR A 282 17.20 5.32 12.51
C THR A 282 16.40 4.41 11.60
N LEU A 283 15.14 4.77 11.37
CA LEU A 283 14.25 4.11 10.42
C LEU A 283 14.04 5.01 9.20
N SER A 284 14.16 4.46 8.00
CA SER A 284 13.83 5.22 6.79
C SER A 284 13.22 4.35 5.70
N ALA A 285 12.30 4.95 4.95
CA ALA A 285 11.79 4.40 3.71
C ALA A 285 11.72 5.51 2.67
N GLN A 286 12.51 5.37 1.61
CA GLN A 286 12.53 6.32 0.50
C GLN A 286 11.77 5.70 -0.67
N GLN A 287 10.76 6.40 -1.18
CA GLN A 287 10.12 6.01 -2.42
C GLN A 287 11.07 6.22 -3.61
N LEU A 288 11.45 5.12 -4.26
CA LEU A 288 12.41 5.06 -5.36
C LEU A 288 11.73 5.16 -6.73
N SER A 289 10.47 4.71 -6.83
CA SER A 289 9.67 4.83 -8.03
C SER A 289 8.19 4.99 -7.72
N TYR A 290 7.45 5.57 -8.66
CA TYR A 290 5.99 5.62 -8.64
C TYR A 290 5.44 5.73 -10.06
N GLN A 291 4.75 4.71 -10.55
CA GLN A 291 4.37 4.61 -11.96
C GLN A 291 3.03 3.91 -12.19
N SER A 292 2.37 4.25 -13.29
CA SER A 292 1.28 3.46 -13.87
C SER A 292 1.79 2.55 -14.98
N ASN A 293 1.27 1.33 -15.08
CA ASN A 293 1.68 0.34 -16.07
C ASN A 293 0.64 0.28 -17.21
N MET A 294 0.75 1.22 -18.16
CA MET A 294 -0.24 1.48 -19.23
C MET A 294 -0.37 0.36 -20.27
N GLU A 295 0.61 -0.53 -20.35
CA GLU A 295 0.60 -1.71 -21.21
C GLU A 295 -0.42 -2.77 -20.75
N TYR A 296 -0.89 -2.67 -19.50
CA TYR A 296 -1.92 -3.54 -18.95
C TYR A 296 -3.31 -2.95 -19.19
N THR A 297 -4.05 -3.55 -20.12
CA THR A 297 -5.36 -3.06 -20.57
C THR A 297 -6.53 -3.96 -20.16
N LEU A 298 -6.30 -4.94 -19.28
CA LEU A 298 -7.32 -5.93 -18.91
C LEU A 298 -8.55 -5.31 -18.24
N SER A 299 -8.36 -4.27 -17.43
CA SER A 299 -9.39 -3.56 -16.69
C SER A 299 -9.51 -2.11 -17.19
N ASP A 300 -10.60 -1.45 -16.80
CA ASP A 300 -10.78 -0.01 -16.89
C ASP A 300 -9.90 0.79 -15.91
N HIS A 301 -9.16 0.11 -15.03
CA HIS A 301 -8.07 0.67 -14.23
C HIS A 301 -6.70 0.19 -14.72
N LYS A 302 -5.70 1.07 -14.57
CA LYS A 302 -4.29 0.77 -14.85
C LYS A 302 -3.56 0.39 -13.56
N PRO A 303 -2.78 -0.70 -13.54
CA PRO A 303 -2.01 -1.07 -12.36
C PRO A 303 -1.03 0.05 -11.98
N VAL A 304 -0.95 0.35 -10.69
CA VAL A 304 0.00 1.33 -10.15
C VAL A 304 1.00 0.62 -9.27
N SER A 305 2.28 0.91 -9.48
CA SER A 305 3.37 0.34 -8.69
C SER A 305 4.34 1.39 -8.17
N ALA A 306 5.00 1.04 -7.07
CA ALA A 306 6.04 1.84 -6.44
C ALA A 306 7.07 0.92 -5.79
N THR A 307 8.34 1.30 -5.86
CA THR A 307 9.42 0.67 -5.10
C THR A 307 9.88 1.58 -3.98
N PHE A 308 10.18 1.00 -2.82
CA PHE A 308 10.65 1.71 -1.64
C PHE A 308 11.96 1.09 -1.16
N SER A 309 12.90 1.91 -0.73
CA SER A 309 13.92 1.44 0.20
C SER A 309 13.28 1.20 1.56
N TYR A 310 13.80 0.24 2.31
CA TYR A 310 13.43 -0.01 3.69
C TYR A 310 14.72 -0.22 4.46
N LYS A 311 15.06 0.74 5.33
CA LYS A 311 16.34 0.75 6.03
C LYS A 311 16.18 0.89 7.53
N ILE A 312 16.95 0.08 8.24
CA ILE A 312 17.08 0.10 9.69
C ILE A 312 18.57 0.20 10.01
N GLU A 313 18.97 1.30 10.65
CA GLU A 313 20.36 1.58 10.99
C GLU A 313 20.50 1.81 12.50
N ALA A 314 21.57 1.27 13.09
CA ALA A 314 21.96 1.55 14.45
C ALA A 314 23.14 2.53 14.50
N ASN A 315 23.02 3.56 15.34
CA ASN A 315 23.99 4.63 15.52
C ASN A 315 24.89 4.33 16.72
N ASN A 316 26.19 4.19 16.48
CA ASN A 316 27.25 3.95 17.47
C ASN A 316 27.04 2.70 18.35
N LEU A 317 26.17 1.79 17.94
CA LEU A 317 25.84 0.53 18.60
C LEU A 317 25.64 -0.54 17.53
N THR A 318 25.72 -1.80 17.92
CA THR A 318 25.39 -2.95 17.07
C THR A 318 24.23 -3.68 17.73
N TYR A 319 23.16 -3.87 16.98
CA TYR A 319 21.99 -4.65 17.41
C TYR A 319 21.74 -5.75 16.39
N THR A 320 21.38 -6.92 16.88
CA THR A 320 20.72 -7.96 16.09
C THR A 320 19.24 -7.62 15.90
N ASP A 321 18.60 -8.21 14.89
CA ASP A 321 17.16 -8.07 14.70
C ASP A 321 16.35 -8.74 15.84
N GLU A 322 16.92 -9.71 16.53
CA GLU A 322 16.32 -10.32 17.74
C GLU A 322 16.32 -9.35 18.93
N GLU A 323 17.45 -8.69 19.21
CA GLU A 323 17.52 -7.66 20.26
C GLU A 323 16.61 -6.48 19.94
N LEU A 324 16.53 -6.08 18.66
CA LEU A 324 15.62 -5.04 18.23
C LEU A 324 14.16 -5.49 18.39
N HIS A 325 13.84 -6.74 18.05
CA HIS A 325 12.51 -7.31 18.26
C HIS A 325 12.12 -7.28 19.74
N GLU A 326 13.00 -7.71 20.66
CA GLU A 326 12.75 -7.64 22.10
C GLU A 326 12.52 -6.20 22.59
N MET A 327 13.30 -5.24 22.09
CA MET A 327 13.12 -3.82 22.42
C MET A 327 11.77 -3.28 21.96
N THR A 328 11.36 -3.59 20.73
CA THR A 328 10.15 -3.00 20.14
C THR A 328 8.87 -3.76 20.50
N HIS A 329 8.94 -5.06 20.82
CA HIS A 329 7.79 -5.91 21.14
C HIS A 329 7.70 -6.29 22.63
N GLY A 330 8.77 -6.12 23.43
CA GLY A 330 8.94 -6.70 24.76
C GLY A 330 8.97 -5.76 25.97
N ALA A 331 8.90 -4.43 25.85
CA ALA A 331 9.06 -3.53 27.00
C ALA A 331 7.97 -2.46 27.15
N ALA A 332 6.80 -2.88 27.62
CA ALA A 332 6.09 -2.10 28.64
C ALA A 332 6.77 -2.32 30.00
N SER A 333 7.97 -1.80 30.17
CA SER A 333 8.46 -1.42 31.50
C SER A 333 9.21 -0.10 31.38
N THR A 334 8.49 0.95 31.80
CA THR A 334 9.01 2.27 32.20
C THR A 334 9.81 3.08 31.18
N VAL A 335 9.14 3.62 30.15
CA VAL A 335 9.35 5.03 29.78
C VAL A 335 7.99 5.61 29.42
N SER A 336 7.53 6.58 30.20
CA SER A 336 6.35 7.39 29.89
C SER A 336 6.56 8.07 28.54
N ASN A 337 5.79 7.67 27.54
CA ASN A 337 5.77 8.29 26.24
C ASN A 337 5.26 9.74 26.37
N PRO A 338 6.05 10.79 26.06
CA PRO A 338 5.61 12.18 26.21
C PRO A 338 4.47 12.58 25.26
N PHE A 339 4.17 11.77 24.24
CA PHE A 339 3.20 12.10 23.20
C PHE A 339 1.73 11.83 23.56
N ASN A 340 1.44 11.24 24.72
CA ASN A 340 0.05 11.15 25.20
C ASN A 340 -0.47 12.46 25.81
N ALA A 341 0.35 13.50 25.95
CA ALA A 341 -0.07 14.77 26.56
C ALA A 341 -0.71 15.77 25.57
N GLU A 342 -0.58 15.57 24.25
CA GLU A 342 -1.12 16.53 23.27
C GLU A 342 -2.56 16.24 22.81
N LEU A 343 -3.13 15.07 23.15
CA LEU A 343 -4.52 14.73 22.82
C LEU A 343 -5.52 14.99 23.95
N GLU A 344 -5.07 15.38 25.14
CA GLU A 344 -5.96 15.75 26.28
C GLU A 344 -6.21 17.26 26.42
N SER A 345 -5.69 18.10 25.50
CA SER A 345 -5.86 19.57 25.57
C SER A 345 -7.02 20.14 24.72
N PHE A 346 -7.88 19.29 24.15
CA PHE A 346 -9.05 19.69 23.36
C PHE A 346 -10.39 19.13 23.88
N GLN A 347 -10.56 19.02 25.21
CA GLN A 347 -11.88 18.86 25.84
C GLN A 347 -12.33 20.12 26.58
#